data_AF-A0A935AI85-F1
#
_entry.id   AF-A0A935AI85-F1
#
_cell.length_a   1.000
_cell.length_b   1.000
_cell.length_c   1.000
_cell.angle_alpha   90.00
_cell.angle_beta   90.00
_cell.angle_gamma   90.00
#
_symmetry.space_group_name_H-M   'P 1'
#
loop_
_entity.id
_entity.type
_entity.pdbx_description
1 polymer ?
#
loop_
_entity_poly.entity_id
_entity_poly.type
_entity_poly.pdbx_seq_one_letter_code
_entity_poly.pdbx_strand_id
1 'polypeptide(L)'
;MTTSQSLFSDEPKPSGPVECLGQTFPSDEARREHYLAILREKLKDPAFREIEGFPIGTDEDILALSDPPYYTACPNPFIEEFIKYYGKPYEPSVPYNKEPFFADISEGKYDPLYKLHPYHTKVPHRAIIRYILQYTAPGDLIQDAFAGSGATGIAAQLCGNREVVQSLGYKVDSDGIIYREELEDGKSKWSPFSMLGARQSILSDLSPIASFIAYTYNTPSDTHQFQRDAQEILKDTEDATGWMFQTLHNPTSDQVLSAIAKIESDEIPSLHTTCLTGRINYTVWSDVFSCPECAGDVVFWNSAVDKEGGKVERSISMPIVWCGTYKTVDGKEAA
;
A
#
# COMPACT_ATOMS: atom_id res chain seq x y z
N MET A 1 -31.23 -11.04 2.40
CA MET A 1 -30.18 -11.93 1.89
C MET A 1 -29.45 -11.17 0.80
N THR A 2 -28.50 -10.34 1.19
CA THR A 2 -27.63 -9.62 0.26
C THR A 2 -26.59 -10.61 -0.24
N THR A 3 -26.77 -11.06 -1.47
CA THR A 3 -25.71 -11.72 -2.23
C THR A 3 -24.50 -10.80 -2.25
N SER A 4 -23.41 -11.24 -1.63
CA SER A 4 -22.07 -10.69 -1.81
C SER A 4 -21.78 -10.67 -3.31
N GLN A 5 -21.99 -9.54 -3.97
CA GLN A 5 -21.47 -9.32 -5.31
C GLN A 5 -19.95 -9.19 -5.15
N SER A 6 -19.23 -10.09 -5.81
CA SER A 6 -17.77 -10.00 -5.95
C SER A 6 -17.44 -8.60 -6.46
N LEU A 7 -16.61 -7.85 -5.72
CA LEU A 7 -16.09 -6.53 -6.11
C LEU A 7 -15.28 -6.56 -7.43
N PHE A 8 -15.04 -7.75 -7.97
CA PHE A 8 -14.34 -8.00 -9.22
C PHE A 8 -15.23 -8.92 -10.07
N SER A 9 -16.11 -8.32 -10.87
CA SER A 9 -17.10 -9.02 -11.71
C SER A 9 -16.68 -9.22 -13.17
N ASP A 10 -15.55 -8.65 -13.59
CA ASP A 10 -15.03 -8.87 -14.92
C ASP A 10 -14.14 -10.12 -14.95
N GLU A 11 -14.49 -11.10 -15.78
CA GLU A 11 -13.56 -12.17 -16.12
C GLU A 11 -12.34 -11.54 -16.79
N PRO A 12 -11.12 -11.68 -16.22
CA PRO A 12 -9.93 -11.15 -16.82
C PRO A 12 -9.77 -11.75 -18.22
N LYS A 13 -9.44 -10.90 -19.20
CA LYS A 13 -9.11 -11.40 -20.54
C LYS A 13 -8.00 -12.43 -20.38
N PRO A 14 -8.14 -13.64 -20.97
CA PRO A 14 -7.12 -14.67 -20.83
C PRO A 14 -5.80 -14.10 -21.30
N SER A 15 -4.84 -14.13 -20.39
CA SER A 15 -3.48 -13.73 -20.69
C SER A 15 -2.90 -14.65 -21.77
N GLY A 16 -1.91 -14.15 -22.53
CA GLY A 16 -1.19 -15.01 -23.47
C GLY A 16 -0.43 -16.13 -22.75
N PRO A 17 0.21 -17.06 -23.49
CA PRO A 17 0.99 -18.12 -22.88
C PRO A 17 2.04 -17.60 -21.90
N VAL A 18 2.17 -18.27 -20.75
CA VAL A 18 3.12 -17.91 -19.69
C VAL A 18 4.08 -19.06 -19.38
N GLU A 19 5.29 -18.71 -18.96
CA GLU A 19 6.29 -19.64 -18.44
C GLU A 19 6.33 -19.52 -16.91
N CYS A 20 6.22 -20.65 -16.21
CA CYS A 20 6.30 -20.69 -14.75
C CYS A 20 7.13 -21.90 -14.32
N LEU A 21 8.26 -21.65 -13.64
CA LEU A 21 9.20 -22.66 -13.14
C LEU A 21 9.60 -23.71 -14.22
N GLY A 22 9.78 -23.27 -15.46
CA GLY A 22 10.18 -24.13 -16.60
C GLY A 22 9.04 -24.91 -17.26
N GLN A 23 7.79 -24.60 -16.91
CA GLN A 23 6.59 -25.14 -17.54
C GLN A 23 5.86 -24.04 -18.32
N THR A 24 5.37 -24.37 -19.52
CA THR A 24 4.57 -23.46 -20.34
C THR A 24 3.08 -23.71 -20.12
N PHE A 25 2.32 -22.66 -19.84
CA PHE A 25 0.87 -22.69 -19.70
C PHE A 25 0.21 -21.85 -20.80
N PRO A 26 -1.01 -22.18 -21.24
CA PRO A 26 -1.70 -21.42 -22.28
C PRO A 26 -2.12 -20.02 -21.82
N SER A 27 -2.28 -19.81 -20.50
CA SER A 27 -2.52 -18.51 -19.86
C SER A 27 -2.10 -18.54 -18.39
N ASP A 28 -2.03 -17.38 -17.75
CA ASP A 28 -1.79 -17.22 -16.32
C ASP A 28 -2.91 -17.83 -15.47
N GLU A 29 -4.15 -17.79 -15.94
CA GLU A 29 -5.29 -18.45 -15.28
C GLU A 29 -5.09 -19.96 -15.26
N ALA A 30 -4.66 -20.55 -16.38
CA ALA A 30 -4.36 -21.98 -16.45
C ALA A 30 -3.17 -22.38 -15.56
N ARG A 31 -2.13 -21.53 -15.48
CA ARG A 31 -1.04 -21.67 -14.49
C ARG A 31 -1.62 -21.68 -13.08
N ARG A 32 -2.41 -20.67 -12.73
CA ARG A 32 -2.98 -20.50 -11.40
C ARG A 32 -3.86 -21.69 -11.00
N GLU A 33 -4.75 -22.14 -11.90
CA GLU A 33 -5.59 -23.32 -11.68
C GLU A 33 -4.76 -24.59 -11.41
N HIS A 34 -3.71 -24.82 -12.19
CA HIS A 34 -2.80 -25.95 -12.01
C HIS A 34 -2.17 -25.95 -10.61
N TYR A 35 -1.56 -24.83 -10.21
CA TYR A 35 -0.87 -24.74 -8.92
C TYR A 35 -1.84 -24.68 -7.72
N LEU A 36 -3.04 -24.12 -7.89
CA LEU A 36 -4.10 -24.20 -6.87
C LEU A 36 -4.59 -25.64 -6.67
N ALA A 37 -4.66 -26.46 -7.73
CA ALA A 37 -4.99 -27.86 -7.60
C ALA A 37 -3.93 -28.61 -6.75
N ILE A 38 -2.64 -28.33 -6.99
CA ILE A 38 -1.55 -28.90 -6.19
C ILE A 38 -1.62 -28.43 -4.73
N LEU A 39 -1.81 -27.12 -4.50
CA LEU A 39 -1.95 -26.56 -3.16
C LEU A 39 -3.13 -27.18 -2.41
N ARG A 40 -4.27 -27.37 -3.08
CA ARG A 40 -5.46 -28.03 -2.50
C ARG A 40 -5.16 -29.45 -2.03
N GLU A 41 -4.37 -30.22 -2.77
CA GLU A 41 -3.96 -31.56 -2.32
C GLU A 41 -2.98 -31.48 -1.15
N LYS A 42 -2.05 -30.52 -1.14
CA LYS A 42 -1.12 -30.30 -0.02
C LYS A 42 -1.86 -29.93 1.28
N LEU A 43 -2.92 -29.12 1.19
CA LEU A 43 -3.72 -28.72 2.35
C LEU A 43 -4.41 -29.91 3.04
N LYS A 44 -4.66 -31.03 2.34
CA LYS A 44 -5.24 -32.23 2.95
C LYS A 44 -4.26 -32.97 3.88
N ASP A 45 -2.95 -32.73 3.75
CA ASP A 45 -1.92 -33.38 4.56
C ASP A 45 -1.88 -32.79 5.99
N PRO A 46 -2.18 -33.58 7.04
CA PRO A 46 -2.09 -33.11 8.42
C PRO A 46 -0.69 -32.62 8.79
N ALA A 47 0.38 -33.27 8.30
CA ALA A 47 1.76 -32.89 8.62
C ALA A 47 2.10 -31.51 8.04
N PHE A 48 1.51 -31.15 6.90
CA PHE A 48 1.67 -29.82 6.31
C PHE A 48 0.96 -28.75 7.16
N ARG A 49 -0.21 -29.06 7.72
CA ARG A 49 -0.93 -28.15 8.63
C ARG A 49 -0.29 -28.01 10.01
N GLU A 50 0.51 -28.99 10.43
CA GLU A 50 1.23 -28.96 11.71
C GLU A 50 2.49 -28.07 11.69
N ILE A 51 2.85 -27.50 10.53
CA ILE A 51 3.97 -26.55 10.43
C ILE A 51 3.68 -25.34 11.33
N GLU A 52 4.66 -24.96 12.16
CA GLU A 52 4.52 -23.81 13.05
C GLU A 52 4.25 -22.52 12.26
N GLY A 53 3.27 -21.73 12.73
CA GLY A 53 2.85 -20.51 12.05
C GLY A 53 1.87 -20.74 10.90
N PHE A 54 1.31 -21.94 10.74
CA PHE A 54 0.23 -22.18 9.78
C PHE A 54 -0.98 -21.27 10.09
N PRO A 55 -1.60 -20.63 9.08
CA PRO A 55 -2.75 -19.75 9.28
C PRO A 55 -3.96 -20.49 9.89
N ILE A 56 -4.73 -19.77 10.71
CA ILE A 56 -6.04 -20.22 11.19
C ILE A 56 -7.09 -19.79 10.15
N GLY A 57 -7.50 -20.70 9.28
CA GLY A 57 -8.47 -20.42 8.21
C GLY A 57 -8.96 -21.70 7.53
N THR A 58 -10.00 -21.58 6.70
CA THR A 58 -10.48 -22.68 5.87
C THR A 58 -9.54 -22.90 4.67
N ASP A 59 -9.59 -24.08 4.05
CA ASP A 59 -8.83 -24.33 2.82
C ASP A 59 -9.27 -23.38 1.70
N GLU A 60 -10.56 -23.10 1.63
CA GLU A 60 -11.14 -22.18 0.67
C GLU A 60 -10.60 -20.76 0.84
N ASP A 61 -10.47 -20.26 2.07
CA ASP A 61 -9.89 -18.94 2.34
C ASP A 61 -8.40 -18.89 1.96
N ILE A 62 -7.64 -19.94 2.30
CA ILE A 62 -6.21 -20.04 1.94
C ILE A 62 -6.05 -20.05 0.42
N LEU A 63 -6.86 -20.85 -0.30
CA LEU A 63 -6.83 -20.94 -1.76
C LEU A 63 -7.27 -19.62 -2.42
N ALA A 64 -8.27 -18.95 -1.87
CA ALA A 64 -8.77 -17.68 -2.40
C ALA A 64 -7.73 -16.57 -2.29
N LEU A 65 -6.98 -16.52 -1.18
CA LEU A 65 -5.93 -15.54 -0.95
C LEU A 65 -4.61 -15.88 -1.65
N SER A 66 -4.41 -17.11 -2.11
CA SER A 66 -3.13 -17.54 -2.71
C SER A 66 -3.05 -17.28 -4.23
N ASP A 67 -1.83 -17.06 -4.70
CA ASP A 67 -1.45 -17.12 -6.11
C ASP A 67 -0.19 -17.98 -6.30
N PRO A 68 -0.34 -19.31 -6.18
CA PRO A 68 0.79 -20.22 -6.24
C PRO A 68 1.33 -20.35 -7.68
N PRO A 69 2.64 -20.55 -7.87
CA PRO A 69 3.59 -20.98 -6.85
C PRO A 69 4.30 -19.82 -6.12
N TYR A 70 4.11 -18.58 -6.57
CA TYR A 70 4.90 -17.45 -6.08
C TYR A 70 4.37 -16.85 -4.78
N TYR A 71 3.08 -17.01 -4.48
CA TYR A 71 2.48 -16.56 -3.23
C TYR A 71 1.46 -17.56 -2.69
N THR A 72 1.57 -17.87 -1.40
CA THR A 72 0.58 -18.66 -0.66
C THR A 72 0.27 -17.97 0.65
N ALA A 73 -1.00 -18.00 1.06
CA ALA A 73 -1.44 -17.49 2.37
C ALA A 73 -1.09 -18.45 3.53
N CYS A 74 -0.24 -19.46 3.28
CA CYS A 74 0.28 -20.47 4.20
C CYS A 74 1.78 -20.72 3.89
N PRO A 75 2.51 -21.56 4.65
CA PRO A 75 3.85 -22.00 4.27
C PRO A 75 3.89 -22.48 2.81
N ASN A 76 4.78 -21.92 1.99
CA ASN A 76 4.76 -22.12 0.55
C ASN A 76 5.36 -23.50 0.18
N PRO A 77 4.57 -24.46 -0.34
CA PRO A 77 5.06 -25.81 -0.64
C PRO A 77 5.91 -25.86 -1.92
N PHE A 78 6.00 -24.77 -2.69
CA PHE A 78 6.71 -24.69 -3.96
C PHE A 78 8.11 -24.07 -3.83
N ILE A 79 8.55 -23.74 -2.62
CA ILE A 79 9.84 -23.07 -2.37
C ILE A 79 11.05 -23.89 -2.87
N GLU A 80 10.98 -25.22 -2.79
CA GLU A 80 12.05 -26.10 -3.29
C GLU A 80 12.19 -26.02 -4.81
N GLU A 81 11.07 -26.06 -5.54
CA GLU A 81 11.05 -25.91 -7.00
C GLU A 81 11.54 -24.53 -7.42
N PHE A 82 11.13 -23.48 -6.70
CA PHE A 82 11.61 -22.12 -6.89
C PHE A 82 13.13 -22.02 -6.73
N ILE A 83 13.68 -22.54 -5.63
CA ILE A 83 15.13 -22.51 -5.36
C ILE A 83 15.88 -23.31 -6.41
N LYS A 84 15.37 -24.47 -6.83
CA LYS A 84 15.98 -25.30 -7.86
C LYS A 84 16.01 -24.60 -9.22
N TYR A 85 14.98 -23.83 -9.56
CA TYR A 85 14.87 -23.15 -10.83
C TYR A 85 15.70 -21.85 -10.90
N TYR A 86 15.65 -21.02 -9.86
CA TYR A 86 16.31 -19.71 -9.85
C TYR A 86 17.66 -19.70 -9.15
N GLY A 87 17.90 -20.62 -8.22
CA GLY A 87 19.11 -20.68 -7.41
C GLY A 87 20.27 -21.37 -8.12
N LYS A 88 21.43 -21.32 -7.48
CA LYS A 88 22.65 -22.03 -7.90
C LYS A 88 23.15 -22.88 -6.73
N PRO A 89 23.66 -24.09 -6.99
CA PRO A 89 24.33 -24.87 -5.96
C PRO A 89 25.49 -24.10 -5.33
N TYR A 90 25.68 -24.26 -4.03
CA TYR A 90 26.83 -23.67 -3.35
C TYR A 90 28.13 -24.34 -3.82
N GLU A 91 29.10 -23.53 -4.24
CA GLU A 91 30.43 -23.99 -4.66
C GLU A 91 31.49 -23.56 -3.63
N PRO A 92 31.95 -24.48 -2.74
CA PRO A 92 32.90 -24.14 -1.68
C PRO A 92 34.26 -23.64 -2.17
N SER A 93 34.61 -23.92 -3.44
CA SER A 93 35.84 -23.47 -4.07
C SER A 93 35.84 -22.00 -4.45
N VAL A 94 34.67 -21.35 -4.48
CA VAL A 94 34.56 -19.93 -4.79
C VAL A 94 34.79 -19.14 -3.49
N PRO A 95 35.89 -18.38 -3.37
CA PRO A 95 36.15 -17.62 -2.16
C PRO A 95 35.15 -16.46 -2.03
N TYR A 96 34.48 -16.36 -0.89
CA TYR A 96 33.68 -15.19 -0.55
C TYR A 96 34.61 -14.09 0.00
N ASN A 97 34.78 -13.03 -0.78
CA ASN A 97 35.58 -11.87 -0.38
C ASN A 97 34.78 -10.59 -0.63
N LYS A 98 33.99 -10.18 0.36
CA LYS A 98 33.24 -8.93 0.35
C LYS A 98 33.52 -8.17 1.63
N GLU A 99 34.04 -6.96 1.46
CA GLU A 99 34.25 -6.03 2.57
C GLU A 99 32.91 -5.59 3.18
N PRO A 100 32.86 -5.31 4.50
CA PRO A 100 31.70 -4.72 5.13
C PRO A 100 31.28 -3.42 4.44
N PHE A 101 29.99 -3.28 4.17
CA PHE A 101 29.43 -2.05 3.66
C PHE A 101 29.49 -0.96 4.73
N PHE A 102 30.31 0.08 4.51
CA PHE A 102 30.46 1.21 5.40
C PHE A 102 30.11 2.51 4.66
N ALA A 103 28.87 2.96 4.81
CA ALA A 103 28.42 4.28 4.37
C ALA A 103 27.22 4.73 5.20
N ASP A 104 27.12 6.04 5.46
CA ASP A 104 25.94 6.64 6.06
C ASP A 104 24.80 6.63 5.02
N ILE A 105 23.88 5.68 5.15
CA ILE A 105 22.71 5.61 4.27
C ILE A 105 21.61 6.50 4.84
N SER A 106 21.41 7.66 4.22
CA SER A 106 20.25 8.52 4.47
C SER A 106 19.38 8.54 3.22
N GLU A 107 18.22 7.90 3.29
CA GLU A 107 17.22 7.91 2.22
C GLU A 107 15.89 8.46 2.77
N GLY A 108 15.29 9.39 2.03
CA GLY A 108 14.03 10.01 2.42
C GLY A 108 12.81 9.10 2.18
N LYS A 109 11.71 9.39 2.87
CA LYS A 109 10.41 8.69 2.73
C LYS A 109 9.51 9.30 1.63
N TYR A 110 10.11 9.98 0.66
CA TYR A 110 9.39 10.77 -0.33
C TYR A 110 9.06 10.02 -1.62
N ASP A 111 9.71 8.89 -1.84
CA ASP A 111 9.52 8.05 -3.02
C ASP A 111 8.04 7.64 -3.17
N PRO A 112 7.43 7.77 -4.36
CA PRO A 112 6.02 7.42 -4.58
C PRO A 112 5.69 5.98 -4.19
N LEU A 113 6.59 5.03 -4.47
CA LEU A 113 6.38 3.62 -4.15
C LEU A 113 6.40 3.41 -2.63
N TYR A 114 7.28 4.11 -1.92
CA TYR A 114 7.30 4.08 -0.45
C TYR A 114 5.98 4.60 0.15
N LYS A 115 5.35 5.61 -0.47
CA LYS A 115 4.12 6.25 0.02
C LYS A 115 2.82 5.52 -0.32
N LEU A 116 2.84 4.59 -1.28
CA LEU A 116 1.62 3.96 -1.83
C LEU A 116 0.68 3.36 -0.77
N HIS A 117 1.22 2.72 0.27
CA HIS A 117 0.46 2.18 1.40
C HIS A 117 1.20 2.48 2.71
N PRO A 118 0.54 2.98 3.77
CA PRO A 118 1.20 3.18 5.06
C PRO A 118 1.51 1.82 5.73
N TYR A 119 2.72 1.67 6.28
CA TYR A 119 3.07 0.53 7.12
C TYR A 119 4.11 0.99 8.15
N HIS A 120 3.89 0.64 9.41
CA HIS A 120 4.52 1.25 10.59
C HIS A 120 6.05 1.07 10.62
N THR A 121 6.59 0.01 10.02
CA THR A 121 8.03 -0.34 10.03
C THR A 121 8.65 -0.37 8.63
N LYS A 122 8.06 0.34 7.66
CA LYS A 122 8.58 0.39 6.29
C LYS A 122 10.02 0.93 6.25
N VAL A 123 10.90 0.18 5.61
CA VAL A 123 12.28 0.57 5.31
C VAL A 123 12.35 1.06 3.85
N PRO A 124 13.02 2.20 3.57
CA PRO A 124 13.21 2.66 2.20
C PRO A 124 13.98 1.63 1.37
N HIS A 125 13.36 1.09 0.32
CA HIS A 125 13.97 0.08 -0.57
C HIS A 125 15.30 0.58 -1.17
N ARG A 126 15.43 1.89 -1.41
CA ARG A 126 16.67 2.53 -1.91
C ARG A 126 17.88 2.27 -1.01
N ALA A 127 17.69 2.20 0.30
CA ALA A 127 18.75 1.84 1.24
C ALA A 127 19.16 0.38 1.08
N ILE A 128 18.17 -0.50 0.90
CA ILE A 128 18.36 -1.95 0.74
C ILE A 128 19.10 -2.28 -0.55
N ILE A 129 18.85 -1.55 -1.66
CA ILE A 129 19.56 -1.74 -2.94
C ILE A 129 21.08 -1.68 -2.73
N ARG A 130 21.58 -0.76 -1.90
CA ARG A 130 23.03 -0.61 -1.64
C ARG A 130 23.64 -1.88 -1.02
N TYR A 131 22.94 -2.50 -0.07
CA TYR A 131 23.36 -3.75 0.55
C TYR A 131 23.29 -4.92 -0.44
N ILE A 132 22.22 -5.02 -1.23
CA ILE A 132 22.07 -6.07 -2.24
C ILE A 132 23.21 -5.98 -3.27
N LEU A 133 23.51 -4.79 -3.78
CA LEU A 133 24.59 -4.57 -4.74
C LEU A 133 25.97 -4.91 -4.15
N GLN A 134 26.20 -4.63 -2.86
CA GLN A 134 27.47 -4.96 -2.21
C GLN A 134 27.66 -6.48 -2.08
N TYR A 135 26.65 -7.19 -1.58
CA TYR A 135 26.81 -8.56 -1.11
C TYR A 135 26.35 -9.65 -2.07
N THR A 136 25.66 -9.30 -3.16
CA THR A 136 25.09 -10.29 -4.10
C THR A 136 25.44 -9.99 -5.56
N ALA A 137 25.43 -11.01 -6.40
CA ALA A 137 25.50 -10.94 -7.85
C ALA A 137 24.13 -11.28 -8.49
N PRO A 138 23.91 -10.90 -9.77
CA PRO A 138 22.75 -11.39 -10.51
C PRO A 138 22.68 -12.92 -10.52
N GLY A 139 21.50 -13.46 -10.23
CA GLY A 139 21.26 -14.90 -10.09
C GLY A 139 21.52 -15.46 -8.70
N ASP A 140 21.94 -14.64 -7.72
CA ASP A 140 21.86 -15.02 -6.31
C ASP A 140 20.42 -14.87 -5.79
N LEU A 141 20.06 -15.71 -4.81
CA LEU A 141 18.78 -15.63 -4.10
C LEU A 141 18.91 -14.79 -2.83
N ILE A 142 17.89 -13.98 -2.57
CA ILE A 142 17.81 -13.15 -1.36
C ILE A 142 16.69 -13.69 -0.48
N GLN A 143 16.96 -13.91 0.80
CA GLN A 143 15.94 -14.26 1.78
C GLN A 143 15.71 -13.10 2.73
N ASP A 144 14.45 -12.72 2.88
CA ASP A 144 14.00 -11.83 3.95
C ASP A 144 12.90 -12.53 4.75
N ALA A 145 13.28 -13.04 5.92
CA ALA A 145 12.38 -13.78 6.81
C ALA A 145 11.50 -12.86 7.67
N PHE A 146 11.67 -11.54 7.58
CA PHE A 146 10.91 -10.52 8.29
C PHE A 146 10.51 -9.41 7.32
N ALA A 147 9.93 -9.82 6.20
CA ALA A 147 9.79 -8.97 5.02
C ALA A 147 8.88 -7.74 5.26
N GLY A 148 7.95 -7.80 6.21
CA GLY A 148 6.98 -6.75 6.46
C GLY A 148 6.24 -6.40 5.17
N SER A 149 6.43 -5.19 4.66
CA SER A 149 5.82 -4.76 3.40
C SER A 149 6.55 -5.21 2.13
N GLY A 150 7.59 -6.03 2.22
CA GLY A 150 8.32 -6.57 1.08
C GLY A 150 9.28 -5.61 0.39
N ALA A 151 9.83 -4.63 1.11
CA ALA A 151 10.77 -3.65 0.53
C ALA A 151 12.05 -4.30 -0.03
N THR A 152 12.47 -5.43 0.52
CA THR A 152 13.62 -6.20 0.04
C THR A 152 13.40 -6.76 -1.36
N GLY A 153 12.20 -7.25 -1.68
CA GLY A 153 11.90 -7.73 -3.03
C GLY A 153 11.89 -6.61 -4.05
N ILE A 154 11.35 -5.45 -3.70
CA ILE A 154 11.39 -4.25 -4.54
C ILE A 154 12.85 -3.89 -4.83
N ALA A 155 13.68 -3.83 -3.79
CA ALA A 155 15.10 -3.54 -3.93
C ALA A 155 15.83 -4.58 -4.82
N ALA A 156 15.51 -5.86 -4.66
CA ALA A 156 16.07 -6.95 -5.45
C ALA A 156 15.74 -6.81 -6.95
N GLN A 157 14.49 -6.45 -7.27
CA GLN A 157 14.06 -6.18 -8.65
C GLN A 157 14.74 -4.92 -9.20
N LEU A 158 14.78 -3.85 -8.42
CA LEU A 158 15.34 -2.56 -8.83
C LEU A 158 16.87 -2.56 -8.99
N CYS A 159 17.58 -3.58 -8.50
CA CYS A 159 18.99 -3.81 -8.85
C CYS A 159 19.19 -4.05 -10.36
N GLY A 160 18.13 -4.41 -11.09
CA GLY A 160 18.13 -4.53 -12.55
C GLY A 160 17.81 -3.23 -13.29
N ASN A 161 17.39 -2.18 -12.59
CA ASN A 161 17.00 -0.91 -13.20
C ASN A 161 18.19 0.08 -13.22
N ARG A 162 18.68 0.41 -14.42
CA ARG A 162 19.87 1.25 -14.62
C ARG A 162 19.66 2.65 -14.04
N GLU A 163 18.52 3.27 -14.30
CA GLU A 163 18.21 4.63 -13.89
C GLU A 163 18.14 4.74 -12.36
N VAL A 164 17.52 3.74 -11.70
CA VAL A 164 17.47 3.68 -10.24
C VAL A 164 18.85 3.50 -9.65
N VAL A 165 19.67 2.57 -10.16
CA VAL A 165 21.04 2.37 -9.67
C VAL A 165 21.90 3.62 -9.86
N GLN A 166 21.78 4.30 -11.01
CA GLN A 166 22.48 5.57 -11.25
C GLN A 166 22.02 6.68 -10.30
N SER A 167 20.71 6.74 -9.99
CA SER A 167 20.16 7.72 -9.04
C SER A 167 20.67 7.57 -7.60
N LEU A 168 21.30 6.43 -7.27
CA LEU A 168 21.93 6.20 -5.96
C LEU A 168 23.36 6.75 -5.88
N GLY A 169 23.89 7.32 -6.97
CA GLY A 169 25.25 7.86 -7.07
C GLY A 169 26.26 6.91 -7.72
N TYR A 170 25.81 5.80 -8.30
CA TYR A 170 26.70 4.85 -8.99
C TYR A 170 26.80 5.14 -10.49
N LYS A 171 27.91 4.72 -11.10
CA LYS A 171 28.03 4.67 -12.57
C LYS A 171 27.79 3.25 -13.04
N VAL A 172 27.14 3.12 -14.20
CA VAL A 172 26.88 1.82 -14.85
C VAL A 172 27.32 1.94 -16.29
N ASP A 173 28.22 1.06 -16.74
CA ASP A 173 28.73 1.06 -18.12
C ASP A 173 27.81 0.29 -19.09
N SER A 174 28.23 0.13 -20.35
CA SER A 174 27.47 -0.60 -21.37
C SER A 174 27.30 -2.09 -21.05
N ASP A 175 28.27 -2.67 -20.35
CA ASP A 175 28.31 -4.10 -20.02
C ASP A 175 27.54 -4.41 -18.72
N GLY A 176 27.07 -3.38 -18.03
CA GLY A 176 26.29 -3.49 -16.79
C GLY A 176 27.16 -3.46 -15.53
N ILE A 177 28.47 -3.24 -15.64
CA ILE A 177 29.36 -3.14 -14.49
C ILE A 177 29.02 -1.86 -13.72
N ILE A 178 28.84 -2.02 -12.41
CA ILE A 178 28.51 -0.93 -11.50
C ILE A 178 29.78 -0.48 -10.79
N TYR A 179 30.04 0.82 -10.88
CA TYR A 179 31.17 1.49 -10.27
C TYR A 179 30.69 2.39 -9.13
N ARG A 180 31.48 2.40 -8.05
CA ARG A 180 31.35 3.36 -6.96
C ARG A 180 32.53 4.32 -6.98
N GLU A 181 32.28 5.53 -6.51
CA GLU A 181 33.33 6.51 -6.29
C GLU A 181 34.05 6.22 -4.98
N GLU A 182 35.36 6.12 -5.05
CA GLU A 182 36.27 5.96 -3.92
C GLU A 182 37.26 7.13 -3.94
N LEU A 183 37.58 7.68 -2.77
CA LEU A 183 38.61 8.71 -2.64
C LEU A 183 39.95 8.03 -2.35
N GLU A 184 40.88 8.12 -3.30
CA GLU A 184 42.26 7.65 -3.15
C GLU A 184 43.19 8.87 -3.26
N ASP A 185 43.95 9.16 -2.20
CA ASP A 185 44.81 10.36 -2.10
C ASP A 185 44.11 11.70 -2.43
N GLY A 186 42.85 11.83 -2.03
CA GLY A 186 42.04 13.03 -2.29
C GLY A 186 41.57 13.20 -3.74
N LYS A 187 41.75 12.18 -4.59
CA LYS A 187 41.23 12.13 -5.96
C LYS A 187 40.11 11.10 -6.06
N SER A 188 39.05 11.48 -6.76
CA SER A 188 37.96 10.57 -7.11
C SER A 188 38.44 9.50 -8.08
N LYS A 189 38.28 8.23 -7.69
CA LYS A 189 38.50 7.06 -8.52
C LYS A 189 37.20 6.26 -8.59
N TRP A 190 36.89 5.73 -9.77
CA TRP A 190 35.72 4.89 -9.98
C TRP A 190 36.16 3.43 -10.03
N SER A 191 35.77 2.66 -9.00
CA SER A 191 36.15 1.25 -8.85
C SER A 191 34.94 0.35 -9.12
N PRO A 192 35.07 -0.71 -9.93
CA PRO A 192 33.98 -1.67 -10.13
C PRO A 192 33.75 -2.46 -8.84
N PHE A 193 32.49 -2.67 -8.47
CA PHE A 193 32.16 -3.41 -7.23
C PHE A 193 30.94 -4.32 -7.34
N SER A 194 30.07 -4.11 -8.34
CA SER A 194 28.85 -4.90 -8.55
C SER A 194 28.46 -4.96 -10.03
N MET A 195 27.36 -5.66 -10.30
CA MET A 195 26.80 -5.87 -11.64
C MET A 195 25.29 -5.62 -11.62
N LEU A 196 24.81 -4.91 -12.65
CA LEU A 196 23.40 -4.64 -12.87
C LEU A 196 22.64 -5.94 -13.12
N GLY A 197 21.49 -6.10 -12.49
CA GLY A 197 20.61 -7.25 -12.70
C GLY A 197 19.60 -7.43 -11.58
N ALA A 198 18.40 -7.89 -11.89
CA ALA A 198 17.44 -8.25 -10.86
C ALA A 198 17.95 -9.47 -10.07
N ARG A 199 17.62 -9.52 -8.78
CA ARG A 199 17.77 -10.72 -7.94
C ARG A 199 16.39 -11.26 -7.59
N GLN A 200 16.29 -12.56 -7.39
CA GLN A 200 15.07 -13.19 -6.92
C GLN A 200 15.05 -13.19 -5.39
N SER A 201 13.87 -12.95 -4.82
CA SER A 201 13.72 -12.85 -3.36
C SER A 201 12.65 -13.80 -2.83
N ILE A 202 12.95 -14.45 -1.70
CA ILE A 202 12.00 -15.17 -0.88
C ILE A 202 11.64 -14.26 0.29
N LEU A 203 10.40 -13.79 0.30
CA LEU A 203 9.87 -12.89 1.32
C LEU A 203 8.91 -13.68 2.21
N SER A 204 9.18 -13.67 3.52
CA SER A 204 8.35 -14.33 4.50
C SER A 204 8.01 -13.38 5.63
N ASP A 205 6.79 -13.50 6.14
CA ASP A 205 6.33 -12.82 7.35
C ASP A 205 5.25 -13.68 8.00
N LEU A 206 5.18 -13.66 9.33
CA LEU A 206 4.13 -14.38 10.08
C LEU A 206 2.78 -13.69 9.97
N SER A 207 2.76 -12.39 9.65
CA SER A 207 1.54 -11.61 9.51
C SER A 207 0.92 -11.82 8.12
N PRO A 208 -0.33 -12.33 8.02
CA PRO A 208 -1.03 -12.48 6.75
C PRO A 208 -1.17 -11.16 5.99
N ILE A 209 -1.43 -10.05 6.71
CA ILE A 209 -1.52 -8.73 6.08
C ILE A 209 -0.17 -8.25 5.57
N ALA A 210 0.93 -8.52 6.28
CA ALA A 210 2.27 -8.14 5.83
C ALA A 210 2.66 -8.90 4.56
N SER A 211 2.53 -10.23 4.57
CA SER A 211 2.81 -11.06 3.39
C SER A 211 1.93 -10.70 2.19
N PHE A 212 0.66 -10.37 2.39
CA PHE A 212 -0.23 -9.90 1.32
C PHE A 212 0.17 -8.53 0.75
N ILE A 213 0.55 -7.58 1.61
CA ILE A 213 1.11 -6.30 1.17
C ILE A 213 2.40 -6.54 0.37
N ALA A 214 3.31 -7.37 0.88
CA ALA A 214 4.56 -7.71 0.22
C ALA A 214 4.30 -8.31 -1.17
N TYR A 215 3.37 -9.26 -1.28
CA TYR A 215 2.96 -9.84 -2.55
C TYR A 215 2.47 -8.77 -3.54
N THR A 216 1.53 -7.92 -3.10
CA THR A 216 0.96 -6.85 -3.94
C THR A 216 2.03 -5.87 -4.43
N TYR A 217 2.99 -5.52 -3.58
CA TYR A 217 4.08 -4.61 -3.93
C TYR A 217 5.10 -5.18 -4.90
N ASN A 218 5.25 -6.50 -4.92
CA ASN A 218 6.28 -7.20 -5.70
C ASN A 218 5.74 -7.85 -6.97
N THR A 219 4.43 -7.85 -7.16
CA THR A 219 3.77 -8.48 -8.31
C THR A 219 3.48 -7.42 -9.38
N PRO A 220 3.89 -7.65 -10.64
CA PRO A 220 3.51 -6.77 -11.74
C PRO A 220 1.99 -6.65 -11.85
N SER A 221 1.48 -5.43 -12.06
CA SER A 221 0.06 -5.19 -12.31
C SER A 221 -0.15 -4.55 -13.69
N ASP A 222 -1.26 -4.91 -14.34
CA ASP A 222 -1.73 -4.20 -15.53
C ASP A 222 -2.30 -2.85 -15.08
N THR A 223 -1.57 -1.78 -15.36
CA THR A 223 -1.95 -0.42 -14.98
C THR A 223 -3.25 0.03 -15.62
N HIS A 224 -3.58 -0.47 -16.82
CA HIS A 224 -4.84 -0.17 -17.48
C HIS A 224 -6.00 -0.95 -16.87
N GLN A 225 -5.80 -2.22 -16.51
CA GLN A 225 -6.80 -2.98 -15.77
C GLN A 225 -7.06 -2.35 -14.40
N PHE A 226 -6.00 -2.07 -13.64
CA PHE A 226 -6.10 -1.41 -12.34
C PHE A 226 -6.87 -0.08 -12.44
N GLN A 227 -6.59 0.74 -13.46
CA GLN A 227 -7.32 2.00 -13.65
C GLN A 227 -8.80 1.77 -13.92
N ARG A 228 -9.16 0.77 -14.73
CA ARG A 228 -10.56 0.43 -15.01
C ARG A 228 -11.27 -0.01 -13.74
N ASP A 229 -10.69 -0.96 -13.01
CA ASP A 229 -11.27 -1.52 -11.79
C ASP A 229 -11.44 -0.43 -10.73
N ALA A 230 -10.43 0.43 -10.56
CA ALA A 230 -10.50 1.55 -9.62
C ALA A 230 -11.61 2.54 -10.00
N GLN A 231 -11.79 2.83 -11.30
CA GLN A 231 -12.86 3.72 -11.77
C GLN A 231 -14.25 3.10 -11.57
N GLU A 232 -14.37 1.79 -11.78
CA GLU A 232 -15.61 1.06 -11.51
C GLU A 232 -15.96 1.09 -10.02
N ILE A 233 -15.02 0.76 -9.15
CA ILE A 233 -15.22 0.83 -7.68
C ILE A 233 -15.61 2.24 -7.23
N LEU A 234 -14.95 3.28 -7.78
CA LEU A 234 -15.30 4.67 -7.47
C LEU A 234 -16.71 5.02 -7.94
N LYS A 235 -17.10 4.54 -9.13
CA LYS A 235 -18.44 4.74 -9.67
C LYS A 235 -19.49 4.02 -8.83
N ASP A 236 -19.27 2.75 -8.48
CA ASP A 236 -20.20 1.97 -7.66
C ASP A 236 -20.35 2.57 -6.26
N THR A 237 -19.25 3.07 -5.69
CA THR A 237 -19.28 3.80 -4.42
C THR A 237 -20.08 5.10 -4.55
N GLU A 238 -19.91 5.85 -5.64
CA GLU A 238 -20.67 7.06 -5.94
C GLU A 238 -22.16 6.77 -6.16
N ASP A 239 -22.49 5.71 -6.89
CA ASP A 239 -23.87 5.30 -7.15
C ASP A 239 -24.57 4.86 -5.84
N ALA A 240 -23.83 4.20 -4.93
CA ALA A 240 -24.36 3.74 -3.65
C ALA A 240 -24.48 4.84 -2.59
N THR A 241 -23.54 5.80 -2.55
CA THR A 241 -23.39 6.74 -1.41
C THR A 241 -23.39 8.22 -1.81
N GLY A 242 -23.34 8.55 -3.11
CA GLY A 242 -23.25 9.92 -3.61
C GLY A 242 -24.43 10.81 -3.23
N TRP A 243 -25.58 10.22 -2.94
CA TRP A 243 -26.76 10.91 -2.43
C TRP A 243 -26.49 11.66 -1.11
N MET A 244 -25.59 11.15 -0.26
CA MET A 244 -25.23 11.77 1.02
C MET A 244 -24.54 13.12 0.86
N PHE A 245 -23.99 13.39 -0.33
CA PHE A 245 -23.24 14.61 -0.65
C PHE A 245 -24.03 15.58 -1.53
N GLN A 246 -25.33 15.37 -1.71
CA GLN A 246 -26.21 16.29 -2.45
C GLN A 246 -26.66 17.46 -1.59
N THR A 247 -26.78 18.64 -2.19
CA THR A 247 -27.41 19.82 -1.57
C THR A 247 -28.27 20.57 -2.58
N LEU A 248 -29.26 21.31 -2.11
CA LEU A 248 -30.13 22.11 -2.98
C LEU A 248 -29.42 23.41 -3.40
N HIS A 249 -29.49 23.76 -4.68
CA HIS A 249 -28.95 25.00 -5.23
C HIS A 249 -30.05 26.06 -5.38
N ASN A 250 -29.97 27.14 -4.60
CA ASN A 250 -30.97 28.23 -4.54
C ASN A 250 -32.43 27.74 -4.40
N PRO A 251 -32.76 26.90 -3.40
CA PRO A 251 -34.12 26.39 -3.24
C PRO A 251 -35.09 27.45 -2.71
N THR A 252 -36.36 27.28 -3.05
CA THR A 252 -37.49 27.90 -2.34
C THR A 252 -37.75 27.20 -1.00
N SER A 253 -38.45 27.86 -0.07
CA SER A 253 -38.82 27.26 1.22
C SER A 253 -39.61 25.96 1.07
N ASP A 254 -40.52 25.89 0.09
CA ASP A 254 -41.32 24.69 -0.18
C ASP A 254 -40.44 23.53 -0.67
N GLN A 255 -39.42 23.81 -1.49
CA GLN A 255 -38.46 22.80 -1.94
C GLN A 255 -37.58 22.29 -0.80
N VAL A 256 -37.21 23.15 0.16
CA VAL A 256 -36.49 22.73 1.37
C VAL A 256 -37.34 21.76 2.19
N LEU A 257 -38.60 22.11 2.45
CA LEU A 257 -39.52 21.25 3.20
C LEU A 257 -39.75 19.90 2.49
N SER A 258 -39.94 19.94 1.17
CA SER A 258 -40.08 18.72 0.36
C SER A 258 -38.82 17.85 0.39
N ALA A 259 -37.63 18.44 0.42
CA ALA A 259 -36.38 17.69 0.51
C ALA A 259 -36.20 17.04 1.88
N ILE A 260 -36.51 17.76 2.98
CA ILE A 260 -36.48 17.22 4.35
C ILE A 260 -37.39 16.00 4.46
N ALA A 261 -38.65 16.13 4.03
CA ALA A 261 -39.60 15.03 4.06
C ALA A 261 -39.12 13.81 3.26
N LYS A 262 -38.41 14.03 2.15
CA LYS A 262 -37.83 12.97 1.33
C LYS A 262 -36.64 12.28 2.01
N ILE A 263 -35.75 13.06 2.63
CA ILE A 263 -34.61 12.53 3.41
C ILE A 263 -35.10 11.70 4.61
N GLU A 264 -36.19 12.11 5.24
CA GLU A 264 -36.76 11.39 6.39
C GLU A 264 -37.52 10.12 6.01
N SER A 265 -37.96 9.98 4.75
CA SER A 265 -38.82 8.86 4.30
C SER A 265 -38.10 7.83 3.43
N ASP A 266 -37.14 8.23 2.61
CA ASP A 266 -36.41 7.35 1.69
C ASP A 266 -35.08 6.88 2.33
N GLU A 267 -34.72 5.61 2.18
CA GLU A 267 -33.40 5.11 2.61
C GLU A 267 -32.24 5.68 1.76
N ILE A 268 -32.51 5.99 0.48
CA ILE A 268 -31.54 6.53 -0.49
C ILE A 268 -32.21 7.73 -1.20
N PRO A 269 -32.33 8.88 -0.52
CA PRO A 269 -33.07 10.03 -1.04
C PRO A 269 -32.34 10.68 -2.20
N SER A 270 -33.00 10.77 -3.37
CA SER A 270 -32.50 11.55 -4.50
C SER A 270 -33.09 12.95 -4.52
N LEU A 271 -32.25 13.98 -4.36
CA LEU A 271 -32.68 15.38 -4.33
C LEU A 271 -32.82 16.02 -5.73
N HIS A 272 -32.30 15.35 -6.77
CA HIS A 272 -32.38 15.82 -8.16
C HIS A 272 -33.80 16.06 -8.65
N THR A 273 -34.79 15.37 -8.07
CA THR A 273 -36.21 15.52 -8.43
C THR A 273 -36.87 16.73 -7.76
N THR A 274 -36.23 17.33 -6.75
CA THR A 274 -36.82 18.40 -5.93
C THR A 274 -36.45 19.79 -6.43
N CYS A 275 -35.18 20.00 -6.77
CA CYS A 275 -34.69 21.21 -7.46
C CYS A 275 -33.32 20.95 -8.10
N LEU A 276 -32.71 22.01 -8.66
CA LEU A 276 -31.32 21.95 -9.08
C LEU A 276 -30.44 21.64 -7.87
N THR A 277 -29.63 20.59 -7.96
CA THR A 277 -28.74 20.16 -6.87
C THR A 277 -27.30 20.54 -7.14
N GLY A 278 -26.56 20.87 -6.08
CA GLY A 278 -25.10 20.92 -6.07
C GLY A 278 -24.50 19.74 -5.30
N ARG A 279 -23.17 19.65 -5.31
CA ARG A 279 -22.39 18.69 -4.53
C ARG A 279 -21.68 19.39 -3.38
N ILE A 280 -21.75 18.79 -2.20
CA ILE A 280 -21.01 19.22 -1.02
C ILE A 280 -19.54 18.85 -1.24
N ASN A 281 -18.66 19.85 -1.36
CA ASN A 281 -17.22 19.62 -1.49
C ASN A 281 -16.54 19.39 -0.14
N TYR A 282 -17.00 20.10 0.90
CA TYR A 282 -16.54 19.96 2.27
C TYR A 282 -17.62 20.47 3.21
N THR A 283 -17.69 19.88 4.40
CA THR A 283 -18.55 20.32 5.51
C THR A 283 -17.64 20.80 6.62
N VAL A 284 -17.88 22.01 7.12
CA VAL A 284 -17.23 22.52 8.33
C VAL A 284 -18.25 22.43 9.46
N TRP A 285 -17.92 21.68 10.49
CA TRP A 285 -18.68 21.68 11.74
C TRP A 285 -17.82 22.22 12.87
N SER A 286 -18.48 22.62 13.96
CA SER A 286 -17.86 23.18 15.13
C SER A 286 -18.53 22.60 16.36
N ASP A 287 -17.75 22.31 17.38
CA ASP A 287 -18.28 21.96 18.68
C ASP A 287 -18.97 23.17 19.33
N VAL A 288 -20.01 22.86 20.09
CA VAL A 288 -20.75 23.81 20.92
C VAL A 288 -20.51 23.42 22.37
N PHE A 289 -19.85 24.31 23.11
CA PHE A 289 -19.55 24.12 24.51
C PHE A 289 -20.57 24.86 25.38
N SER A 290 -20.93 24.30 26.52
CA SER A 290 -21.74 25.02 27.51
C SER A 290 -20.81 25.80 28.46
N CYS A 291 -21.11 27.08 28.66
CA CYS A 291 -20.40 27.90 29.62
C CYS A 291 -20.62 27.38 31.06
N PRO A 292 -19.57 27.14 31.85
CA PRO A 292 -19.74 26.70 33.24
C PRO A 292 -20.36 27.76 34.17
N GLU A 293 -20.31 29.05 33.80
CA GLU A 293 -20.78 30.15 34.67
C GLU A 293 -22.25 30.54 34.40
N CYS A 294 -22.66 30.56 33.13
CA CYS A 294 -24.01 31.00 32.75
C CYS A 294 -24.78 29.97 31.92
N ALA A 295 -24.23 28.77 31.71
CA ALA A 295 -24.79 27.69 30.89
C ALA A 295 -25.11 28.06 29.43
N GLY A 296 -24.64 29.22 28.95
CA GLY A 296 -24.85 29.66 27.58
C GLY A 296 -23.98 28.91 26.58
N ASP A 297 -24.48 28.75 25.35
CA ASP A 297 -23.78 28.07 24.27
C ASP A 297 -22.62 28.91 23.73
N VAL A 298 -21.47 28.27 23.57
CA VAL A 298 -20.27 28.84 22.97
C VAL A 298 -19.85 28.01 21.78
N VAL A 299 -20.09 28.55 20.58
CA VAL A 299 -19.66 27.93 19.31
C VAL A 299 -18.16 28.18 19.14
N PHE A 300 -17.37 27.10 19.10
CA PHE A 300 -15.91 27.18 19.00
C PHE A 300 -15.45 28.00 17.81
N TRP A 301 -15.99 27.71 16.62
CA TRP A 301 -15.65 28.40 15.38
C TRP A 301 -15.81 29.92 15.48
N ASN A 302 -16.86 30.39 16.15
CA ASN A 302 -17.12 31.82 16.29
C ASN A 302 -16.17 32.50 17.29
N SER A 303 -15.61 31.73 18.23
CA SER A 303 -14.83 32.26 19.35
C SER A 303 -13.32 32.11 19.15
N ALA A 304 -12.90 31.06 18.43
CA ALA A 304 -11.51 30.63 18.31
C ALA A 304 -10.87 30.92 16.96
N VAL A 305 -11.69 31.00 15.90
CA VAL A 305 -11.20 31.06 14.52
C VAL A 305 -11.15 32.50 14.08
N ASP A 306 -9.93 33.02 13.93
CA ASP A 306 -9.68 34.28 13.25
C ASP A 306 -9.70 34.04 11.73
N LYS A 307 -10.81 34.44 11.11
CA LYS A 307 -11.01 34.31 9.65
C LYS A 307 -10.10 35.23 8.84
N GLU A 308 -9.76 36.40 9.37
CA GLU A 308 -8.92 37.39 8.66
C GLU A 308 -7.43 37.00 8.75
N GLY A 309 -6.99 36.55 9.91
CA GLY A 309 -5.62 36.08 10.14
C GLY A 309 -5.36 34.62 9.74
N GLY A 310 -6.41 33.85 9.43
CA GLY A 310 -6.31 32.43 9.04
C GLY A 310 -5.76 31.54 10.15
N LYS A 311 -6.02 31.88 11.42
CA LYS A 311 -5.45 31.21 12.60
C LYS A 311 -6.55 30.74 13.54
N VAL A 312 -6.26 29.69 14.28
CA VAL A 312 -7.05 29.27 15.45
C VAL A 312 -6.28 29.68 16.69
N GLU A 313 -6.88 30.53 17.50
CA GLU A 313 -6.27 30.99 18.75
C GLU A 313 -6.12 29.81 19.71
N ARG A 314 -4.91 29.64 20.27
CA ARG A 314 -4.64 28.56 21.25
C ARG A 314 -5.43 28.73 22.54
N SER A 315 -5.86 29.95 22.81
CA SER A 315 -6.43 30.37 24.07
C SER A 315 -7.61 31.28 23.74
N ILE A 316 -8.81 30.75 23.86
CA ILE A 316 -10.03 31.45 23.46
C ILE A 316 -10.48 32.30 24.64
N SER A 317 -10.54 33.62 24.48
CA SER A 317 -11.23 34.48 25.43
C SER A 317 -12.71 34.49 25.04
N MET A 318 -13.51 33.61 25.64
CA MET A 318 -14.95 33.49 25.30
C MET A 318 -15.71 34.76 25.74
N PRO A 319 -16.11 35.67 24.84
CA PRO A 319 -16.93 36.80 25.22
C PRO A 319 -18.37 36.32 25.21
N ILE A 320 -18.84 35.75 26.32
CA ILE A 320 -20.27 35.46 26.43
C ILE A 320 -20.96 36.78 26.66
N VAL A 321 -21.60 37.26 25.59
CA VAL A 321 -22.32 38.54 25.48
C VAL A 321 -23.26 38.80 26.66
N TRP A 322 -23.67 37.75 27.39
CA TRP A 322 -24.59 37.79 28.51
C TRP A 322 -23.98 37.78 29.92
N CYS A 323 -22.74 37.28 30.14
CA CYS A 323 -22.18 37.17 31.51
C CYS A 323 -20.83 37.86 31.73
N GLY A 324 -20.18 38.37 30.67
CA GLY A 324 -18.99 39.22 30.77
C GLY A 324 -17.74 38.54 31.37
N THR A 325 -17.74 37.22 31.51
CA THR A 325 -16.59 36.46 32.02
C THR A 325 -15.66 36.06 30.88
N TYR A 326 -14.35 36.08 31.14
CA TYR A 326 -13.32 35.58 30.23
C TYR A 326 -12.69 34.34 30.86
N LYS A 327 -12.88 33.17 30.24
CA LYS A 327 -12.08 31.97 30.55
C LYS A 327 -11.26 31.61 29.34
N THR A 328 -9.98 31.35 29.57
CA THR A 328 -9.07 30.79 28.58
C THR A 328 -9.19 29.27 28.62
N VAL A 329 -9.69 28.68 27.54
CA VAL A 329 -9.68 27.22 27.32
C VAL A 329 -8.52 26.88 26.41
N ASP A 330 -7.70 25.90 26.80
CA ASP A 330 -6.55 25.46 26.03
C ASP A 330 -7.06 24.66 24.83
N GLY A 331 -6.76 25.10 23.60
CA GLY A 331 -7.33 24.55 22.37
C GLY A 331 -6.99 23.08 22.05
N LYS A 332 -6.30 22.36 22.95
CA LYS A 332 -6.04 20.92 22.87
C LYS A 332 -7.10 20.06 23.56
N GLU A 333 -7.89 20.63 24.46
CA GLU A 333 -9.00 19.91 25.12
C GLU A 333 -10.32 20.02 24.33
N ALA A 334 -10.33 20.79 23.25
CA ALA A 334 -11.51 21.16 22.45
C ALA A 334 -11.47 20.66 21.00
N ALA A 335 -10.58 19.72 20.65
CA ALA A 335 -10.41 19.17 19.30
C ALA A 335 -10.30 17.65 19.31
#